data_AF-A0A8E8KAM2-F1
#
_entry.id   AF-A0A8E8KAM2-F1
#
_cell.length_a   1.000
_cell.length_b   1.000
_cell.length_c   1.000
_cell.angle_alpha   90.00
_cell.angle_beta   90.00
_cell.angle_gamma   90.00
#
_symmetry.space_group_name_H-M   'P 1'
#
loop_
_entity.id
_entity.type
_entity.pdbx_description
1 polymer ?
#
loop_
_entity_poly.entity_id
_entity_poly.type
_entity_poly.pdbx_seq_one_letter_code
_entity_poly.pdbx_strand_id
1 'polypeptide(L)'
;MSSRTAAGGQGGPFRTDPLDRSAVAAVALITLFTVALATSQLTAAKVLALPLPFALPVVGPEIMLPGAALAYALTFLASDCYAELYGRRATQVVVNVAFLANFLVLALVWSTLAAPGDDPGVSAAFQTALGPAANIVAGSLLAYVVSQNWDVFVFHAIRERTGEGMLWLRNIASTATSQAIDTVIFVGVAFYAAPTLFGVGIAFEPPALLALGLGQYLLKLAIAALDTPVVYLIVGAVRN
;
A
#
# COMPACT_ATOMS: atom_id res chain seq x y z
N MET A 1 21.28 -46.42 32.05
CA MET A 1 20.28 -46.99 31.11
C MET A 1 19.13 -45.99 31.04
N SER A 2 19.18 -45.09 30.07
CA SER A 2 18.35 -45.06 28.84
C SER A 2 17.02 -44.34 29.11
N SER A 3 16.89 -43.04 28.83
CA SER A 3 16.52 -42.47 27.52
C SER A 3 15.40 -43.22 26.78
N ARG A 4 14.25 -42.53 26.66
CA ARG A 4 13.30 -42.48 25.52
C ARG A 4 12.38 -41.27 25.76
N THR A 5 12.65 -40.07 25.23
CA THR A 5 12.31 -39.53 23.88
C THR A 5 10.83 -39.49 23.54
N ALA A 6 10.30 -38.25 23.52
CA ALA A 6 9.71 -37.55 22.37
C ALA A 6 8.34 -37.96 21.78
N ALA A 7 7.69 -36.90 21.27
CA ALA A 7 6.61 -36.84 20.29
C ALA A 7 5.17 -36.84 20.85
N GLY A 8 4.70 -35.66 21.25
CA GLY A 8 3.28 -35.37 21.42
C GLY A 8 2.94 -33.98 20.89
N GLY A 9 2.49 -33.90 19.64
CA GLY A 9 1.73 -32.75 19.12
C GLY A 9 2.47 -31.68 18.29
N GLN A 10 3.27 -32.06 17.28
CA GLN A 10 3.70 -31.13 16.21
C GLN A 10 3.04 -31.45 14.85
N GLY A 11 1.72 -31.68 14.84
CA GLY A 11 0.99 -32.18 13.67
C GLY A 11 -0.18 -31.31 13.20
N GLY A 12 -0.21 -30.02 13.54
CA GLY A 12 -1.19 -29.05 13.03
C GLY A 12 -0.54 -28.06 12.06
N PRO A 13 -1.32 -27.31 11.25
CA PRO A 13 -0.78 -26.32 10.31
C PRO A 13 0.01 -25.19 10.99
N PHE A 14 -0.13 -25.02 12.31
CA PHE A 14 0.62 -24.04 13.11
C PHE A 14 1.60 -24.75 14.06
N ARG A 15 2.86 -24.28 14.03
CA ARG A 15 3.97 -24.83 14.82
C ARG A 15 4.09 -24.20 16.23
N THR A 16 3.34 -23.12 16.46
CA THR A 16 3.18 -22.39 17.73
C THR A 16 1.73 -22.41 18.16
N ASP A 17 1.45 -22.15 19.44
CA ASP A 17 0.07 -22.00 19.94
C ASP A 17 -0.64 -20.89 19.12
N PRO A 18 -1.77 -21.17 18.46
CA PRO A 18 -2.50 -20.18 17.67
C PRO A 18 -3.06 -19.01 18.52
N LEU A 19 -3.11 -19.17 19.85
CA LEU A 19 -3.51 -18.12 20.79
C LEU A 19 -2.32 -17.37 21.41
N ASP A 20 -1.08 -17.70 21.01
CA ASP A 20 0.08 -16.92 21.42
C ASP A 20 -0.05 -15.47 20.92
N ARG A 21 0.26 -14.50 21.79
CA ARG A 21 0.11 -13.06 21.49
C ARG A 21 0.88 -12.67 20.24
N SER A 22 2.07 -13.24 20.04
CA SER A 22 2.90 -12.96 18.86
C SER A 22 2.28 -13.54 17.58
N ALA A 23 1.68 -14.73 17.64
CA ALA A 23 1.01 -15.33 16.50
C ALA A 23 -0.27 -14.55 16.14
N VAL A 24 -1.07 -14.19 17.13
CA VAL A 24 -2.29 -13.39 16.95
C VAL A 24 -1.96 -12.02 16.36
N ALA A 25 -0.94 -11.33 16.88
CA ALA A 25 -0.49 -10.05 16.34
C ALA A 25 -0.01 -10.16 14.89
N ALA A 26 0.75 -11.22 14.54
CA ALA A 26 1.20 -11.45 13.17
C ALA A 26 0.02 -11.61 12.22
N VAL A 27 -0.94 -12.48 12.58
CA VAL A 27 -2.14 -12.74 11.77
C VAL A 27 -2.99 -11.48 11.64
N ALA A 28 -3.19 -10.73 12.73
CA ALA A 28 -3.96 -9.50 12.72
C ALA A 28 -3.34 -8.43 11.80
N LEU A 29 -2.02 -8.23 11.88
CA LEU A 29 -1.31 -7.26 11.05
C LEU A 29 -1.31 -7.65 9.57
N ILE A 30 -1.08 -8.92 9.26
CA ILE A 30 -1.16 -9.43 7.87
C ILE A 30 -2.57 -9.26 7.31
N THR A 31 -3.59 -9.57 8.12
CA THR A 31 -4.99 -9.44 7.72
C THR A 31 -5.35 -7.97 7.49
N LEU A 32 -4.98 -7.08 8.42
CA LEU A 32 -5.18 -5.64 8.29
C LEU A 32 -4.51 -5.12 7.01
N PHE A 33 -3.25 -5.47 6.78
CA PHE A 33 -2.51 -5.07 5.58
C PHE A 33 -3.21 -5.53 4.30
N THR A 34 -3.60 -6.81 4.24
CA THR A 34 -4.20 -7.40 3.03
C THR A 34 -5.59 -6.81 2.75
N VAL A 35 -6.43 -6.67 3.77
CA VAL A 35 -7.77 -6.07 3.64
C VAL A 35 -7.68 -4.60 3.23
N ALA A 36 -6.79 -3.84 3.85
CA ALA A 36 -6.58 -2.44 3.51
C ALA A 36 -6.06 -2.30 2.07
N LEU A 37 -5.10 -3.13 1.66
CA LEU A 37 -4.56 -3.11 0.30
C LEU A 37 -5.61 -3.48 -0.75
N ALA A 38 -6.44 -4.50 -0.51
CA ALA A 38 -7.51 -4.87 -1.43
C ALA A 38 -8.60 -3.78 -1.51
N THR A 39 -8.98 -3.22 -0.36
CA THR A 39 -9.99 -2.15 -0.28
C THR A 39 -9.52 -0.88 -0.98
N SER A 40 -8.22 -0.56 -0.92
CA SER A 40 -7.68 0.63 -1.57
C SER A 40 -7.93 0.62 -3.08
N GLN A 41 -7.88 -0.55 -3.72
CA GLN A 41 -8.13 -0.68 -5.16
C GLN A 41 -9.59 -0.40 -5.52
N LEU A 42 -10.53 -0.83 -4.67
CA LEU A 42 -11.96 -0.65 -4.88
C LEU A 42 -12.41 0.79 -4.61
N THR A 43 -11.73 1.50 -3.70
CA THR A 43 -12.08 2.89 -3.34
C THR A 43 -11.31 3.93 -4.15
N ALA A 44 -10.35 3.52 -4.98
CA ALA A 44 -9.48 4.42 -5.72
C ALA A 44 -10.23 5.29 -6.74
N ALA A 45 -11.30 4.78 -7.34
CA ALA A 45 -12.11 5.52 -8.31
C ALA A 45 -12.86 6.71 -7.69
N LYS A 46 -13.09 6.68 -6.37
CA LYS A 46 -13.74 7.80 -5.66
C LYS A 46 -12.69 8.81 -5.21
N VAL A 47 -12.58 9.92 -5.92
CA VAL A 47 -11.75 11.05 -5.48
C VAL A 47 -12.46 11.78 -4.34
N LEU A 48 -11.74 11.95 -3.24
CA LEU A 48 -12.17 12.70 -2.06
C LEU A 48 -11.67 14.14 -2.19
N ALA A 49 -12.52 15.09 -1.84
CA ALA A 49 -12.17 16.50 -1.67
C ALA A 49 -12.30 16.84 -0.18
N LEU A 50 -11.15 16.95 0.51
CA LEU A 50 -11.12 17.25 1.93
C LEU A 50 -10.90 18.76 2.15
N PRO A 51 -11.80 19.46 2.85
CA PRO A 51 -11.63 20.88 3.12
C PRO A 51 -10.46 21.12 4.07
N LEU A 52 -9.64 22.12 3.74
CA LEU A 52 -8.54 22.59 4.58
C LEU A 52 -8.96 23.78 5.44
N PRO A 53 -8.40 23.91 6.66
CA PRO A 53 -8.62 25.09 7.49
C PRO A 53 -7.99 26.36 6.91
N PHE A 54 -7.06 26.23 5.95
CA PHE A 54 -6.44 27.33 5.22
C PHE A 54 -6.11 26.90 3.79
N ALA A 55 -6.19 27.83 2.83
CA ALA A 55 -5.84 27.54 1.44
C ALA A 55 -4.32 27.42 1.29
N LEU A 56 -3.87 26.29 0.73
CA LEU A 56 -2.47 26.08 0.39
C LEU A 56 -2.15 26.68 -0.99
N PRO A 57 -0.97 27.31 -1.18
CA PRO A 57 -0.52 27.73 -2.50
C PRO A 57 -0.53 26.54 -3.45
N VAL A 58 -1.07 26.71 -4.67
CA VAL A 58 -1.20 25.68 -5.72
C VAL A 58 -2.28 24.60 -5.48
N VAL A 59 -2.50 24.18 -4.23
CA VAL A 59 -3.49 23.12 -3.90
C VAL A 59 -4.90 23.68 -3.70
N GLY A 60 -5.03 24.93 -3.24
CA GLY A 60 -6.33 25.56 -3.01
C GLY A 60 -6.92 25.26 -1.63
N PRO A 61 -8.24 25.44 -1.43
CA PRO A 61 -8.91 25.27 -0.15
C PRO A 61 -9.22 23.81 0.20
N GLU A 62 -8.99 22.87 -0.73
CA GLU A 62 -9.34 21.46 -0.56
C GLU A 62 -8.19 20.57 -1.06
N ILE A 63 -7.90 19.47 -0.36
CA ILE A 63 -6.97 18.44 -0.86
C ILE A 63 -7.77 17.38 -1.60
N MET A 64 -7.42 17.18 -2.87
CA MET A 64 -7.92 16.07 -3.66
C MET A 64 -7.04 14.84 -3.46
N LEU A 65 -7.65 13.72 -3.11
CA LEU A 65 -6.96 12.45 -2.94
C LEU A 65 -7.87 11.27 -3.30
N PRO A 66 -7.36 10.22 -3.96
CA PRO A 66 -8.14 9.02 -4.18
C PRO A 66 -8.57 8.41 -2.85
N GLY A 67 -9.79 7.87 -2.77
CA GLY A 67 -10.30 7.20 -1.57
C GLY A 67 -9.39 6.05 -1.08
N ALA A 68 -8.61 5.47 -2.01
CA ALA A 68 -7.53 4.54 -1.74
C ALA A 68 -6.58 5.00 -0.63
N ALA A 69 -6.32 6.31 -0.55
CA ALA A 69 -5.36 6.90 0.37
C ALA A 69 -5.69 6.62 1.85
N LEU A 70 -6.98 6.54 2.21
CA LEU A 70 -7.41 6.20 3.57
C LEU A 70 -7.03 4.77 3.93
N ALA A 71 -7.23 3.84 3.00
CA ALA A 71 -6.85 2.44 3.20
C ALA A 71 -5.32 2.27 3.18
N TYR A 72 -4.61 3.04 2.35
CA TYR A 72 -3.14 3.05 2.34
C TYR A 72 -2.54 3.46 3.69
N ALA A 73 -3.15 4.39 4.43
CA ALA A 73 -2.68 4.75 5.78
C ALA A 73 -2.63 3.51 6.71
N LEU A 74 -3.64 2.65 6.64
CA LEU A 74 -3.67 1.40 7.41
C LEU A 74 -2.61 0.39 6.92
N THR A 75 -2.27 0.39 5.63
CA THR A 75 -1.20 -0.47 5.12
C THR A 75 0.16 -0.09 5.67
N PHE A 76 0.47 1.22 5.77
CA PHE A 76 1.72 1.70 6.36
C PHE A 76 1.83 1.34 7.84
N LEU A 77 0.79 1.66 8.62
CA LEU A 77 0.73 1.29 10.02
C LEU A 77 0.95 -0.23 10.23
N ALA A 78 0.27 -1.06 9.44
CA ALA A 78 0.39 -2.51 9.54
C ALA A 78 1.79 -3.00 9.15
N SER A 79 2.36 -2.50 8.05
CA SER A 79 3.70 -2.90 7.60
C SER A 79 4.79 -2.50 8.58
N ASP A 80 4.66 -1.33 9.20
CA ASP A 80 5.67 -0.78 10.12
C ASP A 80 5.64 -1.53 11.45
N CYS A 81 4.45 -1.77 12.01
CA CYS A 81 4.30 -2.64 13.19
C CYS A 81 4.85 -4.04 12.91
N TYR A 82 4.55 -4.60 11.73
CA TYR A 82 5.03 -5.93 11.37
C TYR A 82 6.55 -5.97 11.18
N ALA A 83 7.15 -4.94 10.58
CA ALA A 83 8.60 -4.83 10.42
C ALA A 83 9.34 -4.73 11.75
N GLU A 84 8.79 -4.00 12.71
CA GLU A 84 9.39 -3.87 14.04
C GLU A 84 9.25 -5.16 14.87
N LEU A 85 8.14 -5.89 14.75
CA LEU A 85 7.91 -7.13 15.51
C LEU A 85 8.60 -8.35 14.90
N TYR A 86 8.59 -8.48 13.57
CA TYR A 86 8.99 -9.72 12.87
C TYR A 86 10.14 -9.52 11.88
N GLY A 87 10.60 -8.28 11.69
CA GLY A 87 11.75 -7.95 10.86
C GLY A 87 11.43 -7.71 9.38
N ARG A 88 12.30 -6.93 8.73
CA ARG A 88 12.11 -6.43 7.36
C ARG A 88 11.91 -7.53 6.30
N ARG A 89 12.61 -8.66 6.41
CA ARG A 89 12.47 -9.78 5.44
C ARG A 89 11.07 -10.40 5.49
N ALA A 90 10.51 -10.58 6.70
CA ALA A 90 9.17 -11.11 6.85
C ALA A 90 8.14 -10.12 6.29
N THR A 91 8.28 -8.82 6.56
CA THR A 91 7.42 -7.76 5.99
C THR A 91 7.45 -7.78 4.46
N GLN A 92 8.63 -7.91 3.84
CA GLN A 92 8.75 -7.99 2.38
C GLN A 92 7.96 -9.16 1.79
N VAL A 93 7.98 -10.33 2.46
CA VAL A 93 7.16 -11.47 2.04
C VAL A 93 5.68 -11.14 2.13
N VAL A 94 5.21 -10.55 3.25
CA VAL A 94 3.81 -10.16 3.42
C VAL A 94 3.37 -9.17 2.34
N VAL A 95 4.15 -8.12 2.11
CA VAL A 95 3.87 -7.10 1.09
C VAL A 95 3.79 -7.72 -0.30
N ASN A 96 4.75 -8.57 -0.67
CA ASN A 96 4.78 -9.20 -2.00
C ASN A 96 3.63 -10.18 -2.22
N VAL A 97 3.29 -10.97 -1.21
CA VAL A 97 2.17 -11.92 -1.28
C VAL A 97 0.84 -11.18 -1.36
N ALA A 98 0.62 -10.17 -0.52
CA ALA A 98 -0.59 -9.35 -0.57
C ALA A 98 -0.70 -8.56 -1.88
N PHE A 99 0.43 -8.07 -2.40
CA PHE A 99 0.50 -7.43 -3.70
C PHE A 99 0.08 -8.41 -4.83
N LEU A 100 0.61 -9.63 -4.83
CA LEU A 100 0.20 -10.69 -5.77
C LEU A 100 -1.28 -11.08 -5.61
N ALA A 101 -1.79 -11.10 -4.38
CA ALA A 101 -3.21 -11.38 -4.11
C ALA A 101 -4.15 -10.34 -4.74
N ASN A 102 -3.68 -9.12 -5.05
CA ASN A 102 -4.51 -8.16 -5.78
C ASN A 102 -4.81 -8.59 -7.22
N PHE A 103 -3.99 -9.42 -7.86
CA PHE A 103 -4.36 -9.98 -9.16
C PHE A 103 -5.58 -10.89 -9.07
N LEU A 104 -5.75 -11.59 -7.93
CA LEU A 104 -6.95 -12.36 -7.66
C LEU A 104 -8.16 -11.43 -7.48
N VAL A 105 -8.01 -10.35 -6.70
CA VAL A 105 -9.06 -9.32 -6.57
C VAL A 105 -9.47 -8.79 -7.93
N LEU A 106 -8.49 -8.43 -8.77
CA LEU A 106 -8.74 -7.92 -10.11
C LEU A 106 -9.44 -8.96 -11.01
N ALA A 107 -9.02 -10.22 -10.96
CA ALA A 107 -9.65 -11.29 -11.72
C ALA A 107 -11.12 -11.49 -11.31
N LEU A 108 -11.41 -11.45 -10.00
CA LEU A 108 -12.77 -11.56 -9.48
C LEU A 108 -13.63 -10.37 -9.88
N VAL A 109 -13.12 -9.14 -9.72
CA VAL A 109 -13.80 -7.91 -10.15
C VAL A 109 -14.08 -7.96 -11.65
N TRP A 110 -13.08 -8.28 -12.47
CA TRP A 110 -13.22 -8.35 -13.91
C TRP A 110 -14.24 -9.42 -14.34
N SER A 111 -14.21 -10.60 -13.71
CA SER A 111 -15.20 -11.66 -13.97
C SER A 111 -16.63 -11.21 -13.67
N THR A 112 -16.80 -10.38 -12.64
CA THR A 112 -18.11 -9.81 -12.27
C THR A 112 -18.56 -8.76 -13.28
N LEU A 113 -17.65 -7.90 -13.74
CA LEU A 113 -17.93 -6.87 -14.73
C LEU A 113 -18.23 -7.44 -16.13
N ALA A 114 -17.63 -8.58 -16.47
CA ALA A 114 -17.83 -9.24 -17.75
C ALA A 114 -19.13 -10.08 -17.81
N ALA A 115 -19.65 -10.49 -16.65
CA ALA A 115 -20.90 -11.23 -16.58
C ALA A 115 -22.11 -10.34 -16.92
N PRO A 116 -23.16 -10.89 -17.59
CA PRO A 116 -24.38 -10.12 -17.86
C PRO A 116 -25.10 -9.81 -16.54
N GLY A 117 -25.38 -8.52 -16.32
CA GLY A 117 -26.18 -8.09 -15.18
C GLY A 117 -27.68 -8.07 -15.49
N ASP A 118 -28.49 -8.38 -14.49
CA ASP A 118 -29.95 -8.37 -14.58
C ASP A 118 -30.52 -6.94 -14.57
N ASP A 119 -29.97 -6.08 -13.71
CA ASP A 119 -30.29 -4.65 -13.65
C ASP A 119 -29.25 -3.82 -14.42
N PRO A 120 -29.64 -3.11 -15.51
CA PRO A 120 -28.73 -2.25 -16.27
C PRO A 120 -28.13 -1.09 -15.45
N GLY A 121 -28.89 -0.53 -14.50
CA GLY A 121 -28.45 0.56 -13.65
C GLY A 121 -27.37 0.12 -12.67
N VAL A 122 -27.54 -1.05 -12.04
CA VAL A 122 -26.51 -1.64 -11.18
C VAL A 122 -25.25 -1.98 -11.98
N SER A 123 -25.42 -2.57 -13.17
CA SER A 123 -24.30 -2.92 -14.05
C SER A 123 -23.47 -1.69 -14.44
N ALA A 124 -24.13 -0.59 -14.81
CA ALA A 124 -23.47 0.67 -15.15
C ALA A 124 -22.73 1.29 -13.95
N ALA A 125 -23.32 1.22 -12.76
CA ALA A 125 -22.68 1.70 -11.52
C ALA A 125 -21.41 0.91 -11.20
N PHE A 126 -21.45 -0.42 -11.33
CA PHE A 126 -20.28 -1.29 -11.13
C PHE A 126 -19.18 -1.01 -12.14
N GLN A 127 -19.51 -0.84 -13.43
CA GLN A 127 -18.52 -0.48 -14.46
C GLN A 127 -17.85 0.86 -14.15
N THR A 128 -18.63 1.85 -13.69
CA THR A 128 -18.10 3.18 -13.34
C THR A 128 -17.19 3.12 -12.11
N ALA A 129 -17.60 2.39 -11.06
CA ALA A 129 -16.87 2.33 -9.79
C ALA A 129 -15.65 1.41 -9.83
N LEU A 130 -15.76 0.24 -10.46
CA LEU A 130 -14.76 -0.82 -10.41
C LEU A 130 -14.00 -1.02 -11.72
N GLY A 131 -14.50 -0.54 -12.86
CA GLY A 131 -13.82 -0.61 -14.14
C GLY A 131 -12.39 -0.05 -14.11
N PRO A 132 -12.13 1.11 -13.48
CA PRO A 132 -10.78 1.66 -13.35
C PRO A 132 -9.83 0.85 -12.46
N ALA A 133 -10.29 -0.16 -11.71
CA ALA A 133 -9.44 -0.92 -10.79
C ALA A 133 -8.23 -1.56 -11.51
N ALA A 134 -8.40 -2.00 -12.76
CA ALA A 134 -7.30 -2.52 -13.57
C ALA A 134 -6.19 -1.47 -13.81
N ASN A 135 -6.56 -0.22 -14.06
CA ASN A 135 -5.62 0.89 -14.26
C ASN A 135 -4.84 1.17 -12.97
N ILE A 136 -5.54 1.12 -11.84
CA ILE A 136 -4.96 1.35 -10.50
C ILE A 136 -3.94 0.26 -10.19
N VAL A 137 -4.28 -1.01 -10.42
CA VAL A 137 -3.35 -2.14 -10.26
C VAL A 137 -2.14 -1.99 -11.17
N ALA A 138 -2.36 -1.69 -12.46
CA ALA A 138 -1.28 -1.53 -13.43
C ALA A 138 -0.34 -0.38 -13.05
N GLY A 139 -0.90 0.76 -12.64
CA GLY A 139 -0.14 1.90 -12.14
C GLY A 139 0.67 1.54 -10.90
N SER A 140 0.04 0.90 -9.91
CA SER A 140 0.72 0.47 -8.67
C SER A 140 1.83 -0.54 -8.94
N LEU A 141 1.66 -1.46 -9.89
CA LEU A 141 2.69 -2.43 -10.27
C LEU A 141 3.91 -1.75 -10.87
N LEU A 142 3.69 -0.89 -11.87
CA LEU A 142 4.79 -0.17 -12.52
C LEU A 142 5.50 0.75 -11.52
N ALA A 143 4.73 1.48 -10.71
CA ALA A 143 5.24 2.35 -9.67
C ALA A 143 6.08 1.56 -8.66
N TYR A 144 5.57 0.43 -8.17
CA TYR A 144 6.26 -0.44 -7.22
C TYR A 144 7.57 -1.00 -7.79
N VAL A 145 7.55 -1.58 -9.00
CA VAL A 145 8.77 -2.17 -9.60
C VAL A 145 9.87 -1.13 -9.80
N VAL A 146 9.50 0.05 -10.30
CA VAL A 146 10.48 1.12 -10.55
C VAL A 146 10.95 1.76 -9.24
N SER A 147 10.04 2.06 -8.32
CA SER A 147 10.38 2.73 -7.06
C SER A 147 11.20 1.85 -6.13
N GLN A 148 10.91 0.55 -6.05
CA GLN A 148 11.71 -0.39 -5.24
C GLN A 148 13.13 -0.55 -5.79
N ASN A 149 13.28 -0.69 -7.11
CA ASN A 149 14.60 -0.77 -7.73
C ASN A 149 15.40 0.52 -7.52
N TRP A 150 14.73 1.67 -7.60
CA TRP A 150 15.34 2.97 -7.32
C TRP A 150 15.76 3.12 -5.85
N ASP A 151 14.91 2.71 -4.90
CA ASP A 151 15.21 2.75 -3.46
C ASP A 151 16.50 1.96 -3.17
N VAL A 152 16.58 0.72 -3.65
CA VAL A 152 17.77 -0.13 -3.48
C VAL A 152 19.00 0.52 -4.11
N PHE A 153 18.89 1.02 -5.33
CA PHE A 153 20.00 1.69 -6.02
C PHE A 153 20.52 2.90 -5.24
N VAL A 154 19.64 3.82 -4.83
CA VAL A 154 20.03 5.04 -4.10
C VAL A 154 20.58 4.70 -2.72
N PHE A 155 19.97 3.73 -2.03
CA PHE A 155 20.45 3.29 -0.72
C PHE A 155 21.90 2.79 -0.78
N HIS A 156 22.22 1.95 -1.78
CA HIS A 156 23.57 1.44 -1.99
C HIS A 156 24.54 2.53 -2.48
N ALA A 157 24.13 3.38 -3.42
CA ALA A 157 24.97 4.47 -3.92
C ALA A 157 25.37 5.46 -2.81
N ILE A 158 24.46 5.76 -1.86
CA ILE A 158 24.78 6.60 -0.70
C ILE A 158 25.67 5.84 0.29
N ARG A 159 25.42 4.54 0.52
CA ARG A 159 26.28 3.71 1.38
C ARG A 159 27.73 3.68 0.88
N GLU A 160 27.94 3.53 -0.43
CA GLU A 160 29.28 3.52 -1.04
C GLU A 160 30.02 4.84 -0.84
N ARG A 161 29.30 5.98 -0.84
CA ARG A 161 29.89 7.32 -0.66
C ARG A 161 30.09 7.73 0.79
N THR A 162 29.22 7.26 1.70
CA THR A 162 29.14 7.74 3.08
C THR A 162 29.59 6.71 4.12
N GLY A 163 29.91 5.49 3.69
CA GLY A 163 30.29 4.39 4.56
C GLY A 163 29.13 3.90 5.43
N GLU A 164 29.45 3.38 6.62
CA GLU A 164 28.44 2.82 7.54
C GLU A 164 27.83 3.85 8.49
N GLY A 165 28.44 5.03 8.64
CA GLY A 165 28.08 6.01 9.66
C GLY A 165 26.80 6.81 9.40
N MET A 166 26.36 6.96 8.14
CA MET A 166 25.20 7.80 7.78
C MET A 166 23.98 6.99 7.34
N LEU A 167 23.57 6.03 8.17
CA LEU A 167 22.40 5.17 7.91
C LEU A 167 21.09 5.98 7.76
N TRP A 168 20.93 7.03 8.56
CA TRP A 168 19.76 7.92 8.51
C TRP A 168 19.64 8.62 7.14
N LEU A 169 20.76 9.14 6.62
CA LEU A 169 20.78 9.91 5.38
C LEU A 169 20.39 9.04 4.19
N ARG A 170 20.98 7.84 4.08
CA ARG A 170 20.64 6.93 2.98
C ARG A 170 19.19 6.45 3.05
N ASN A 171 18.66 6.19 4.25
CA ASN A 171 17.29 5.72 4.42
C ASN A 171 16.27 6.81 4.05
N ILE A 172 16.47 8.04 4.53
CA ILE A 172 15.57 9.16 4.22
C ILE A 172 15.66 9.53 2.74
N ALA A 173 16.87 9.64 2.19
CA ALA A 173 17.04 10.04 0.79
C ALA A 173 16.52 8.98 -0.18
N SER A 174 16.76 7.69 0.07
CA SER A 174 16.24 6.61 -0.78
C SER A 174 14.71 6.54 -0.70
N THR A 175 14.15 6.64 0.51
CA THR A 175 12.70 6.61 0.72
C THR A 175 12.01 7.83 0.10
N ALA A 176 12.49 9.04 0.34
CA ALA A 176 11.88 10.26 -0.18
C ALA A 176 11.88 10.28 -1.72
N THR A 177 13.02 9.92 -2.33
CA THR A 177 13.13 9.91 -3.80
C THR A 177 12.34 8.76 -4.43
N SER A 178 12.33 7.56 -3.84
CA SER A 178 11.51 6.44 -4.32
C SER A 178 10.02 6.72 -4.21
N GLN A 179 9.55 7.34 -3.12
CA GLN A 179 8.13 7.72 -2.97
C GLN A 179 7.68 8.80 -3.95
N ALA A 180 8.57 9.74 -4.31
CA ALA A 180 8.30 10.70 -5.36
C ALA A 180 8.12 10.02 -6.73
N ILE A 181 9.03 9.10 -7.08
CA ILE A 181 8.96 8.32 -8.32
C ILE A 181 7.70 7.44 -8.34
N ASP A 182 7.42 6.75 -7.25
CA ASP A 182 6.22 5.92 -7.07
C ASP A 182 4.97 6.74 -7.37
N THR A 183 4.85 7.92 -6.77
CA THR A 183 3.66 8.78 -6.90
C THR A 183 3.52 9.32 -8.32
N VAL A 184 4.61 9.74 -8.96
CA VAL A 184 4.58 10.23 -10.35
C VAL A 184 4.15 9.12 -11.31
N ILE A 185 4.73 7.92 -11.18
CA ILE A 185 4.39 6.78 -12.04
C ILE A 185 2.96 6.33 -11.78
N PHE A 186 2.56 6.18 -10.51
CA PHE A 186 1.22 5.75 -10.13
C PHE A 186 0.17 6.70 -10.69
N VAL A 187 0.29 8.00 -10.41
CA VAL A 187 -0.70 8.99 -10.86
C VAL A 187 -0.72 9.10 -12.38
N GLY A 188 0.46 9.17 -13.01
CA GLY A 188 0.57 9.26 -14.46
C GLY A 188 0.04 8.03 -15.19
N VAL A 189 0.23 6.83 -14.66
CA VAL A 189 -0.28 5.61 -15.29
C VAL A 189 -1.76 5.42 -14.99
N ALA A 190 -2.15 5.45 -13.72
CA ALA A 190 -3.50 5.05 -13.31
C ALA A 190 -4.59 6.04 -13.72
N PHE A 191 -4.28 7.35 -13.73
CA PHE A 191 -5.27 8.41 -13.98
C PHE A 191 -5.07 9.14 -15.32
N TYR A 192 -4.02 8.84 -16.08
CA TYR A 192 -3.79 9.44 -17.39
C TYR A 192 -3.49 8.42 -18.49
N ALA A 193 -2.37 7.69 -18.42
CA ALA A 193 -1.95 6.81 -19.50
C ALA A 193 -2.93 5.64 -19.72
N ALA A 194 -3.33 4.94 -18.66
CA ALA A 194 -4.22 3.79 -18.78
C ALA A 194 -5.65 4.19 -19.25
N PRO A 195 -6.30 5.23 -18.71
CA PRO A 195 -7.55 5.74 -19.27
C PRO A 195 -7.43 6.17 -20.74
N THR A 196 -6.33 6.83 -21.11
CA THR A 196 -6.12 7.32 -22.49
C THR A 196 -5.86 6.19 -23.49
N LEU A 197 -5.12 5.16 -23.09
CA LEU A 197 -4.71 4.06 -23.96
C LEU A 197 -5.77 2.95 -24.06
N PHE A 198 -6.44 2.62 -22.95
CA PHE A 198 -7.37 1.50 -22.87
C PHE A 198 -8.84 1.92 -22.91
N GLY A 199 -9.14 3.23 -22.80
CA GLY A 199 -10.51 3.75 -22.82
C GLY A 199 -11.33 3.37 -21.58
N VAL A 200 -10.69 2.89 -20.52
CA VAL A 200 -11.35 2.48 -19.27
C VAL A 200 -11.10 3.55 -18.22
N GLY A 201 -12.15 4.18 -17.70
CA GLY A 201 -12.06 5.28 -16.74
C GLY A 201 -11.93 6.67 -17.38
N ILE A 202 -11.65 7.68 -16.55
CA ILE A 202 -11.58 9.08 -16.97
C ILE A 202 -10.13 9.54 -16.92
N ALA A 203 -9.62 10.07 -18.03
CA ALA A 203 -8.31 10.70 -18.09
C ALA A 203 -8.36 12.09 -17.45
N PHE A 204 -7.45 12.35 -16.50
CA PHE A 204 -7.38 13.63 -15.80
C PHE A 204 -6.53 14.63 -16.58
N GLU A 205 -6.89 15.91 -16.52
CA GLU A 205 -6.09 16.99 -17.09
C GLU A 205 -4.78 17.22 -16.30
N PRO A 206 -3.71 17.75 -16.94
CA PRO A 206 -2.42 17.95 -16.27
C PRO A 206 -2.47 18.71 -14.93
N PRO A 207 -3.28 19.78 -14.76
CA PRO A 207 -3.38 20.46 -13.46
C PRO A 207 -3.96 19.56 -12.35
N ALA A 208 -4.96 18.73 -12.69
CA ALA A 208 -5.57 17.81 -11.74
C ALA A 208 -4.63 16.66 -11.37
N LEU A 209 -3.84 16.15 -12.33
CA LEU A 209 -2.79 15.15 -12.05
C LEU A 209 -1.72 15.69 -11.11
N LEU A 210 -1.29 16.94 -11.32
CA LEU A 210 -0.31 17.60 -10.43
C LEU A 210 -0.88 17.77 -9.02
N ALA A 211 -2.12 18.25 -8.90
CA ALA A 211 -2.78 18.39 -7.60
C ALA A 211 -2.92 17.05 -6.87
N LEU A 212 -3.31 16.00 -7.60
CA LEU A 212 -3.49 14.65 -7.06
C LEU A 212 -2.15 14.02 -6.64
N GLY A 213 -1.11 14.17 -7.46
CA GLY A 213 0.24 13.71 -7.14
C GLY A 213 0.86 14.43 -5.94
N LEU A 214 0.73 15.76 -5.88
CA LEU A 214 1.19 16.54 -4.73
C LEU A 214 0.41 16.18 -3.46
N GLY A 215 -0.92 16.09 -3.55
CA GLY A 215 -1.77 15.69 -2.43
C GLY A 215 -1.41 14.32 -1.88
N GLN A 216 -1.20 13.33 -2.75
CA GLN A 216 -0.77 11.99 -2.35
C GLN A 216 0.62 11.99 -1.70
N TYR A 217 1.59 12.70 -2.28
CA TYR A 217 2.94 12.74 -1.73
C TYR A 217 2.97 13.41 -0.35
N LEU A 218 2.27 14.55 -0.19
CA LEU A 218 2.16 15.24 1.09
C LEU A 218 1.43 14.39 2.14
N LEU A 219 0.36 13.69 1.74
CA LEU A 219 -0.35 12.80 2.65
C LEU A 219 0.53 11.64 3.11
N LYS A 220 1.29 11.01 2.20
CA LYS A 220 2.24 9.95 2.55
C LYS A 220 3.28 10.45 3.58
N LEU A 221 3.80 11.66 3.40
CA LEU A 221 4.72 12.28 4.36
C LEU A 221 4.05 12.55 5.71
N ALA A 222 2.80 13.05 5.71
CA ALA A 222 2.05 13.30 6.94
C ALA A 222 1.74 12.00 7.70
N ILE A 223 1.32 10.94 6.99
CA ILE A 223 1.09 9.61 7.56
C ILE A 223 2.38 9.08 8.17
N ALA A 224 3.51 9.11 7.45
CA ALA A 224 4.79 8.63 7.97
C ALA A 224 5.21 9.37 9.27
N ALA A 225 4.94 10.68 9.36
CA ALA A 225 5.20 11.46 10.57
C ALA A 225 4.26 11.08 11.74
N LEU A 226 3.00 10.78 11.47
CA LEU A 226 1.98 10.45 12.47
C LEU A 226 2.00 8.98 12.90
N ASP A 227 2.46 8.06 12.05
CA ASP A 227 2.47 6.63 12.33
C ASP A 227 3.51 6.27 13.40
N THR A 228 4.61 7.02 13.49
CA THR A 228 5.70 6.78 14.43
C THR A 228 5.20 6.57 15.89
N PRO A 229 4.45 7.49 16.52
CA PRO A 229 3.95 7.28 17.89
C PRO A 229 2.97 6.10 18.03
N VAL A 230 2.14 5.83 17.00
CA VAL A 230 1.16 4.73 17.05
C VAL A 230 1.84 3.37 16.99
N VAL A 231 2.89 3.24 16.16
CA VAL A 231 3.71 2.03 16.05
C VAL A 231 4.35 1.70 17.40
N TYR A 232 4.95 2.68 18.09
CA TYR A 232 5.54 2.44 19.42
C TYR A 232 4.52 1.93 20.45
N LEU A 233 3.28 2.43 20.43
CA LEU A 233 2.22 1.97 21.32
C LEU A 233 1.83 0.51 21.06
N ILE A 234 1.61 0.15 19.78
CA ILE A 234 1.22 -1.21 19.39
C ILE A 234 2.34 -2.21 19.69
N VAL A 235 3.58 -1.87 19.30
CA VAL A 235 4.75 -2.72 19.53
C VAL A 235 5.00 -2.90 21.03
N GLY A 236 4.89 -1.83 21.82
CA GLY A 236 5.02 -1.89 23.28
C GLY A 236 3.98 -2.78 23.94
N ALA A 237 2.74 -2.80 23.44
CA ALA A 237 1.67 -3.67 23.94
C ALA A 237 1.88 -5.16 23.59
N VAL A 238 2.54 -5.46 22.47
CA VAL A 238 2.81 -6.85 22.02
C VAL A 238 4.07 -7.42 22.66
N ARG A 239 5.09 -6.60 22.92
CA ARG A 239 6.35 -7.04 23.56
C ARG A 239 6.23 -7.20 25.09
N ASN A 240 5.18 -6.67 25.72
CA ASN A 240 4.88 -6.79 27.16
C ASN A 240 3.88 -7.92 27.47
#